data_AF-A0A316R501-F1
#
_entry.id   AF-A0A316R501-F1
#
_cell.length_a   1.000
_cell.length_b   1.000
_cell.length_c   1.000
_cell.angle_alpha   90.00
_cell.angle_beta   90.00
_cell.angle_gamma   90.00
#
_symmetry.space_group_name_H-M   'P 1'
#
loop_
_entity.id
_entity.type
_entity.pdbx_description
1 polymer ?
#
loop_
_entity_poly.entity_id
_entity_poly.type
_entity_poly.pdbx_seq_one_letter_code
_entity_poly.pdbx_strand_id
1 'polypeptide(L)' 'MKPFTTQAHINSLQGKKDEITVLEKIDAPNQPYYIVEYRGVKCTAIFNWFTGEYYADDVYGIVKK' A
#
# COMPACT_ATOMS: atom_id res chain seq x y z
N MET A 1 7.94 -3.67 11.69
CA MET A 1 7.67 -2.21 11.67
C MET A 1 6.46 -1.96 12.57
N LYS A 2 6.35 -0.82 13.27
CA LYS A 2 5.08 -0.50 13.94
C LYS A 2 4.07 -0.04 12.88
N PRO A 3 2.79 -0.45 12.97
CA PRO A 3 1.78 0.06 12.05
C PRO A 3 1.68 1.58 12.14
N PHE A 4 1.56 2.24 10.99
CA PHE A 4 1.40 3.70 10.92
C PHE A 4 0.46 4.06 9.78
N THR A 5 -0.23 5.19 9.93
CA THR A 5 -1.10 5.72 8.88
C THR A 5 -0.32 6.66 7.98
N THR A 6 -0.61 6.62 6.68
CA THR A 6 -0.01 7.50 5.67
C THR A 6 -0.96 7.68 4.49
N GLN A 7 -0.68 8.64 3.63
CA GLN A 7 -1.43 8.84 2.40
C GLN A 7 -0.83 7.99 1.27
N ALA A 8 -1.69 7.33 0.50
CA ALA A 8 -1.31 6.57 -0.69
C ALA A 8 -2.28 6.82 -1.84
N HIS A 9 -1.78 6.70 -3.06
CA HIS A 9 -2.59 6.65 -4.26
C HIS A 9 -3.34 5.32 -4.29
N ILE A 10 -4.66 5.38 -4.33
CA ILE A 10 -5.52 4.20 -4.33
C ILE A 10 -5.95 3.87 -5.75
N ASN A 11 -5.76 2.63 -6.17
CA ASN A 11 -6.10 2.16 -7.51
C ASN A 11 -7.61 2.33 -7.81
N SER A 12 -8.48 1.89 -6.89
CA SER A 12 -9.95 2.03 -7.02
C SER A 12 -10.42 3.50 -7.14
N LEU A 13 -9.67 4.45 -6.58
CA LEU A 13 -9.96 5.88 -6.71
C LEU A 13 -9.31 6.53 -7.93
N GLN A 14 -8.87 5.75 -8.91
CA GLN A 14 -8.15 6.23 -10.10
C GLN A 14 -6.88 7.02 -9.75
N GLY A 15 -6.18 6.59 -8.71
CA GLY A 15 -4.94 7.23 -8.24
C GLY A 15 -5.16 8.50 -7.41
N LYS A 16 -6.36 8.76 -6.89
CA LYS A 16 -6.51 9.77 -5.82
C LYS A 16 -5.84 9.28 -4.55
N LYS A 17 -5.35 10.25 -3.75
CA LYS A 17 -4.76 9.98 -2.45
C LYS A 17 -5.85 9.78 -1.41
N ASP A 18 -5.75 8.71 -0.65
CA ASP A 18 -6.56 8.47 0.55
C ASP A 18 -5.64 7.92 1.65
N GLU A 19 -6.16 7.89 2.88
CA GLU A 19 -5.43 7.37 4.03
C GLU A 19 -5.41 5.83 4.04
N ILE A 20 -4.22 5.27 4.26
CA ILE A 20 -3.99 3.83 4.42
C ILE A 20 -3.22 3.57 5.71
N THR A 21 -3.37 2.37 6.25
CA THR A 21 -2.55 1.91 7.39
C THR A 21 -1.51 0.92 6.90
N VAL A 22 -0.23 1.26 6.97
CA VAL A 22 0.86 0.33 6.64
C VAL A 22 1.04 -0.62 7.82
N LEU A 23 0.91 -1.92 7.57
CA LEU A 23 1.02 -2.97 8.58
C LEU A 23 2.43 -3.57 8.60
N GLU A 24 2.89 -4.01 7.43
CA GLU A 24 4.13 -4.76 7.28
C GLU A 24 4.87 -4.33 6.02
N LYS A 25 6.20 -4.50 6.04
CA LYS A 25 7.06 -4.35 4.87
C LYS A 25 7.60 -5.73 4.51
N ILE A 26 7.45 -6.10 3.24
CA ILE A 26 8.02 -7.31 2.68
C ILE A 26 9.17 -6.92 1.76
N ASP A 27 10.39 -7.23 2.20
CA ASP A 27 11.59 -7.05 1.41
C ASP A 27 11.72 -8.19 0.39
N ALA A 28 11.21 -7.95 -0.82
CA ALA A 28 11.41 -8.85 -1.95
C ALA A 28 12.70 -8.50 -2.69
N PRO A 29 13.38 -9.48 -3.32
CA PRO A 29 14.69 -9.30 -3.95
C PRO A 29 14.70 -8.29 -5.11
N ASN A 30 13.55 -8.07 -5.76
CA ASN A 30 13.43 -7.11 -6.87
C ASN A 30 12.93 -5.75 -6.41
N GLN A 31 11.75 -5.71 -5.80
CA GLN A 31 11.12 -4.48 -5.33
C GLN A 31 10.40 -4.76 -4.01
N PRO A 32 10.74 -4.04 -2.92
CA PRO A 32 10.03 -4.19 -1.67
C PRO A 32 8.58 -3.73 -1.84
N TYR A 33 7.66 -4.48 -1.25
CA TYR A 33 6.25 -4.14 -1.20
C TYR A 33 5.78 -4.10 0.26
N TYR A 34 4.68 -3.43 0.50
CA TYR A 34 4.12 -3.18 1.83
C TYR A 34 2.75 -3.82 1.89
N ILE A 35 2.42 -4.42 3.02
CA ILE A 35 1.06 -4.85 3.32
C ILE A 35 0.38 -3.68 4.02
N VAL A 36 -0.72 -3.22 3.44
CA VAL A 36 -1.47 -2.08 3.94
C VAL A 36 -2.92 -2.49 4.13
N GLU A 37 -3.60 -1.82 5.06
CA GLU A 37 -5.03 -1.95 5.26
C GLU A 37 -5.72 -0.67 4.82
N TYR A 38 -6.71 -0.84 3.95
CA TYR A 38 -7.53 0.23 3.42
C TYR A 38 -9.00 -0.18 3.55
N ARG A 39 -9.77 0.59 4.33
CA ARG A 39 -11.21 0.36 4.58
C ARG A 39 -11.55 -1.08 5.00
N GLY A 40 -10.67 -1.71 5.79
CA GLY A 40 -10.84 -3.09 6.28
C GLY A 40 -10.42 -4.19 5.29
N VAL A 41 -9.92 -3.82 4.10
CA VAL A 41 -9.31 -4.76 3.14
C VAL A 41 -7.79 -4.65 3.26
N LYS A 42 -7.12 -5.80 3.37
CA LYS A 42 -5.66 -5.86 3.31
C LYS A 42 -5.21 -6.00 1.86
N CYS A 43 -4.37 -5.08 1.41
CA CYS A 43 -3.83 -5.06 0.06
C CYS A 43 -2.33 -4.79 0.07
N THR A 44 -1.71 -4.94 -1.10
CA THR A 44 -0.32 -4.60 -1.31
C THR A 44 -0.19 -3.14 -1.73
N ALA A 45 0.90 -2.52 -1.28
CA ALA A 45 1.32 -1.21 -1.72
C ALA A 45 2.80 -1.21 -2.08
N ILE A 46 3.18 -0.30 -2.96
CA ILE A 46 4.56 -0.08 -3.37
C ILE A 46 4.94 1.36 -3.07
N PHE A 47 6.18 1.56 -2.64
CA PHE A 47 6.73 2.88 -2.41
C PHE A 47 7.55 3.31 -3.61
N ASN A 48 7.20 4.44 -4.21
CA ASN A 48 7.96 5.02 -5.29
C ASN A 48 9.02 5.98 -4.71
N TRP A 49 10.29 5.62 -4.83
CA TRP A 49 11.39 6.46 -4.33
C TRP A 49 11.55 7.78 -5.10
N PHE A 50 11.13 7.84 -6.38
CA PHE A 50 11.26 9.05 -7.19
C PHE A 50 10.25 10.14 -6.79
N THR A 51 9.02 9.75 -6.46
CA THR A 51 7.97 10.69 -6.01
C THR A 51 7.86 10.78 -4.50
N GLY A 52 8.41 9.81 -3.77
CA GLY A 52 8.28 9.71 -2.31
C GLY A 52 6.88 9.30 -1.86
N GLU A 53 6.10 8.65 -2.74
CA GLU A 53 4.68 8.36 -2.53
C GLU A 53 4.40 6.86 -2.50
N TYR A 54 3.37 6.47 -1.74
CA TYR A 54 2.85 5.12 -1.72
C TYR A 54 1.74 4.94 -2.76
N TYR A 55 1.70 3.77 -3.39
CA TYR A 55 0.65 3.36 -4.32
C TYR A 55 0.08 2.04 -3.83
N ALA A 56 -1.18 2.06 -3.39
CA ALA A 56 -1.88 0.90 -2.88
C ALA A 56 -2.81 0.33 -3.96
N ASP A 57 -2.72 -0.97 -4.19
CA ASP A 57 -3.58 -1.69 -5.13
C ASP A 57 -4.67 -2.46 -4.38
N ASP A 58 -5.76 -1.78 -4.09
CA ASP A 58 -6.93 -2.32 -3.40
C ASP A 58 -7.85 -3.14 -4.32
N VAL A 59 -7.54 -3.25 -5.61
CA VAL A 59 -8.36 -3.97 -6.59
C VAL A 59 -7.76 -5.34 -6.91
N TYR A 60 -6.51 -5.38 -7.34
CA TYR A 60 -5.83 -6.62 -7.75
C TYR A 60 -4.81 -7.10 -6.71
N GLY A 61 -4.27 -6.19 -5.91
CA GLY A 61 -3.30 -6.45 -4.85
C GLY A 61 -3.90 -6.93 -3.53
N ILE A 62 -5.17 -7.39 -3.52
CA ILE A 62 -5.84 -7.84 -2.30
C ILE A 62 -5.15 -9.10 -1.76
N VAL A 63 -4.68 -9.03 -0.52
CA VAL A 63 -4.10 -10.15 0.19
C VAL A 63 -5.23 -10.89 0.89
N LYS A 64 -5.80 -11.89 0.20
CA LYS A 64 -6.70 -12.85 0.82
C LYS A 64 -5.89 -13.77 1.73
N LYS A 65 -6.23 -13.76 3.01
CA LYS A 65 -5.78 -14.75 3.99
C LYS A 65 -6.74 -15.93 3.99
#